data_AF-A0A9E5NMS5-F1
#
_entry.id   AF-A0A9E5NMS5-F1
#
_cell.length_a   1.000
_cell.length_b   1.000
_cell.length_c   1.000
_cell.angle_alpha   90.00
_cell.angle_beta   90.00
_cell.angle_gamma   90.00
#
_symmetry.space_group_name_H-M   'P 1'
#
loop_
_entity.id
_entity.type
_entity.pdbx_description
1 polymer ?
#
loop_
_entity_poly.entity_id
_entity_poly.type
_entity_poly.pdbx_seq_one_letter_code
_entity_poly.pdbx_strand_id
1 'polypeptide(L)'
;MKERGERNKPLIVSEYGILMPEEYGFPYEKVREFMYGTFDYFMTATDQALGYPADGNRLVQRWAWYSLSDTNYPTGNLFDPDTGLITPLGLAYGSYTSSH
;
A
#
# COMPACT_ATOMS: atom_id res chain seq x y z
N MET A 1 -8.37 -13.98 -10.98
CA MET A 1 -9.27 -14.23 -9.82
C MET A 1 -10.67 -14.63 -10.27
N LYS A 2 -11.44 -13.75 -10.95
CA LYS A 2 -12.79 -14.08 -11.43
C LYS A 2 -12.89 -15.34 -12.29
N GLU A 3 -12.04 -15.48 -13.30
CA GLU A 3 -12.04 -16.65 -14.21
C GLU A 3 -11.79 -17.98 -13.50
N ARG A 4 -11.21 -17.93 -12.29
CA ARG A 4 -10.98 -19.08 -11.42
C ARG A 4 -12.06 -19.24 -10.33
N GLY A 5 -13.16 -18.48 -10.39
CA GLY A 5 -14.26 -18.53 -9.42
C GLY A 5 -14.02 -17.74 -8.13
N GLU A 6 -12.93 -16.98 -8.03
CA GLU A 6 -12.49 -16.35 -6.76
C GLU A 6 -13.17 -15.01 -6.45
N ARG A 7 -14.11 -14.56 -7.28
CA ARG A 7 -14.78 -13.25 -7.14
C ARG A 7 -15.53 -13.10 -5.81
N ASN A 8 -15.97 -14.20 -5.20
CA ASN A 8 -16.72 -14.17 -3.95
C ASN A 8 -15.83 -14.20 -2.70
N LYS A 9 -14.55 -13.83 -2.82
CA LYS A 9 -13.60 -13.70 -1.70
C LYS A 9 -13.11 -12.26 -1.61
N PRO A 10 -12.96 -11.71 -0.39
CA PRO A 10 -12.31 -10.41 -0.22
C PRO A 10 -10.83 -10.51 -0.62
N LEU A 11 -10.33 -9.50 -1.32
CA LEU A 11 -8.92 -9.34 -1.59
C LEU A 11 -8.26 -8.55 -0.46
N ILE A 12 -7.28 -9.19 0.18
CA ILE A 12 -6.38 -8.57 1.16
C ILE A 12 -4.99 -8.51 0.54
N VAL A 13 -4.49 -7.30 0.31
CA VAL A 13 -3.10 -7.07 -0.12
C VAL A 13 -2.25 -7.01 1.15
N SER A 14 -1.87 -8.18 1.66
CA SER A 14 -1.23 -8.28 2.98
C SER A 14 0.10 -7.54 3.06
N GLU A 15 0.81 -7.39 1.94
CA GLU A 15 2.05 -6.61 1.84
C GLU A 15 2.20 -6.06 0.42
N TYR A 16 2.59 -4.79 0.30
CA TYR A 16 3.04 -4.19 -0.96
C TYR A 16 3.82 -2.89 -0.68
N GLY A 17 4.67 -2.48 -1.62
CA GLY A 17 5.43 -1.24 -1.50
C GLY A 17 6.43 -1.10 -2.65
N ILE A 18 7.42 -0.24 -2.46
CA ILE A 18 8.53 -0.05 -3.40
C ILE A 18 9.80 -0.60 -2.78
N LEU A 19 10.39 -1.61 -3.41
CA LEU A 19 11.64 -2.23 -2.96
C LEU A 19 12.89 -1.65 -3.65
N MET A 20 12.70 -0.92 -4.75
CA MET A 20 13.81 -0.38 -5.54
C MET A 20 14.38 0.88 -4.87
N PRO A 21 15.72 1.04 -4.77
CA PRO A 21 16.33 2.19 -4.12
C PRO A 21 16.22 3.48 -4.94
N GLU A 22 16.52 4.59 -4.29
CA GLU A 22 16.48 5.93 -4.88
C GLU A 22 17.32 6.03 -6.16
N GLU A 23 18.49 5.41 -6.17
CA GLU A 23 19.40 5.36 -7.32
C GLU A 23 18.80 4.67 -8.58
N TYR A 24 17.69 3.93 -8.42
CA TYR A 24 16.91 3.33 -9.51
C TYR A 24 15.69 4.19 -9.90
N GLY A 25 15.63 5.44 -9.44
CA GLY A 25 14.57 6.39 -9.76
C GLY A 25 13.34 6.26 -8.87
N PHE A 26 13.54 5.94 -7.59
CA PHE A 26 12.51 5.89 -6.55
C PHE A 26 12.85 6.79 -5.36
N PRO A 27 13.02 8.11 -5.59
CA PRO A 27 13.22 9.06 -4.49
C PRO A 27 11.98 9.12 -3.60
N TYR A 28 12.15 9.67 -2.41
CA TYR A 28 11.11 9.79 -1.38
C TYR A 28 9.76 10.28 -1.94
N GLU A 29 9.76 11.36 -2.72
CA GLU A 29 8.53 11.97 -3.25
C GLU A 29 7.74 10.96 -4.08
N LYS A 30 8.43 10.21 -4.95
CA LYS A 30 7.76 9.22 -5.81
C LYS A 30 7.20 8.05 -5.01
N VAL A 31 7.90 7.62 -3.96
CA VAL A 31 7.43 6.55 -3.06
C VAL A 31 6.20 7.02 -2.28
N ARG A 32 6.21 8.27 -1.78
CA ARG A 32 5.07 8.87 -1.09
C ARG A 32 3.86 9.02 -2.01
N GLU A 33 4.03 9.56 -3.22
CA GLU A 33 2.92 9.71 -4.16
C GLU A 33 2.35 8.35 -4.58
N PHE A 34 3.19 7.32 -4.70
CA PHE A 34 2.73 5.95 -4.92
C PHE A 34 1.92 5.42 -3.73
N MET A 35 2.38 5.63 -2.49
CA MET A 35 1.65 5.25 -1.28
C MET A 35 0.26 5.90 -1.25
N TYR A 36 0.18 7.23 -1.39
CA TYR A 36 -1.10 7.95 -1.35
C TYR A 36 -2.02 7.54 -2.49
N GLY A 37 -1.51 7.51 -3.73
CA GLY A 37 -2.32 7.14 -4.89
C GLY A 37 -2.84 5.70 -4.81
N THR A 38 -2.08 4.76 -4.23
CA THR A 38 -2.55 3.39 -4.03
C THR A 38 -3.54 3.27 -2.88
N PHE A 39 -3.39 4.03 -1.80
CA PHE A 39 -4.40 4.09 -0.73
C PHE A 39 -5.72 4.65 -1.24
N ASP A 40 -5.70 5.77 -1.98
CA ASP A 40 -6.89 6.36 -2.60
C ASP A 40 -7.59 5.37 -3.54
N TYR A 41 -6.80 4.68 -4.37
CA TYR A 41 -7.31 3.66 -5.28
C TYR A 41 -7.91 2.47 -4.52
N PHE A 42 -7.21 1.91 -3.53
CA PHE A 42 -7.71 0.77 -2.76
C PHE A 42 -8.97 1.11 -1.95
N MET A 43 -9.10 2.36 -1.49
CA MET A 43 -10.28 2.82 -0.76
C MET A 43 -11.53 2.90 -1.65
N THR A 44 -11.38 3.27 -2.92
CA THR A 44 -12.50 3.71 -3.78
C THR A 44 -12.76 2.85 -5.00
N ALA A 45 -11.78 2.08 -5.47
CA ALA A 45 -11.89 1.38 -6.74
C ALA A 45 -12.94 0.26 -6.69
N THR A 46 -13.88 0.31 -7.63
CA THR A 46 -14.94 -0.68 -7.81
C THR A 46 -15.00 -1.14 -9.25
N ASP A 47 -15.46 -2.38 -9.46
CA ASP A 47 -15.71 -2.92 -10.79
C ASP A 47 -16.86 -3.94 -10.74
N GLN A 48 -17.93 -3.69 -11.49
CA GLN A 48 -19.14 -4.53 -11.48
C GLN A 48 -18.91 -5.96 -11.97
N ALA A 49 -17.86 -6.19 -12.77
CA ALA A 49 -17.54 -7.49 -13.34
C ALA A 49 -16.54 -8.25 -12.47
N LEU A 50 -15.59 -7.57 -11.82
CA LEU A 50 -14.43 -8.14 -11.13
C LEU A 50 -14.50 -8.06 -9.61
N GLY A 51 -15.05 -6.98 -9.05
CA GLY A 51 -15.04 -6.70 -7.62
C GLY A 51 -15.92 -7.61 -6.79
N TYR A 52 -15.70 -7.60 -5.48
CA TYR A 52 -16.37 -8.47 -4.52
C TYR A 52 -17.84 -8.02 -4.29
N PRO A 53 -18.86 -8.79 -4.73
CA PRO A 53 -20.25 -8.30 -4.74
C PRO A 53 -20.83 -7.96 -3.37
N ALA A 54 -20.45 -8.73 -2.34
CA ALA A 54 -20.92 -8.51 -0.98
C ALA A 54 -20.37 -7.21 -0.36
N ASP A 55 -19.39 -6.58 -1.01
CA ASP A 55 -18.72 -5.37 -0.57
C ASP A 55 -18.80 -4.26 -1.64
N GLY A 56 -19.99 -4.10 -2.23
CA GLY A 56 -20.25 -3.04 -3.20
C GLY A 56 -19.43 -3.14 -4.50
N ASN A 57 -18.90 -4.33 -4.81
CA ASN A 57 -17.95 -4.57 -5.90
C ASN A 57 -16.63 -3.79 -5.75
N ARG A 58 -16.17 -3.51 -4.52
CA ARG A 58 -14.80 -3.02 -4.30
C ARG A 58 -13.77 -4.03 -4.76
N LEU A 59 -12.68 -3.52 -5.33
CA LEU A 59 -11.58 -4.33 -5.84
C LEU A 59 -10.65 -4.83 -4.72
N VAL A 60 -10.44 -4.03 -3.68
CA VAL A 60 -9.56 -4.33 -2.54
C VAL A 60 -10.32 -4.06 -1.25
N GLN A 61 -10.24 -4.97 -0.29
CA GLN A 61 -10.95 -4.86 1.00
C GLN A 61 -10.04 -4.39 2.13
N ARG A 62 -8.76 -4.79 2.09
CA ARG A 62 -7.74 -4.41 3.07
C ARG A 62 -6.36 -4.44 2.43
N TRP A 63 -5.44 -3.65 2.97
CA TRP A 63 -4.04 -3.66 2.57
C TRP A 63 -3.14 -3.33 3.77
N ALA A 64 -1.86 -3.68 3.65
CA ALA A 64 -0.82 -3.19 4.56
C ALA A 64 0.44 -2.82 3.77
N TRP A 65 1.03 -1.68 4.12
CA TRP A 65 2.23 -1.17 3.49
C TRP A 65 3.47 -1.94 3.94
N TYR A 66 4.31 -2.33 2.99
CA TYR A 66 5.63 -2.89 3.22
C TYR A 66 6.69 -1.77 3.08
N SER A 67 7.49 -1.47 4.10
CA SER A 67 7.66 -2.22 5.36
C SER A 67 7.66 -1.29 6.58
N LEU A 68 7.62 -1.89 7.77
CA LEU A 68 7.88 -1.14 8.98
C LEU A 68 9.35 -0.67 9.04
N SER A 69 10.31 -1.58 8.82
CA SER A 69 11.75 -1.31 9.01
C SER A 69 12.63 -2.44 8.42
N ASP A 70 12.60 -2.68 7.11
CA ASP A 70 13.39 -3.70 6.43
C ASP A 70 14.85 -3.25 6.18
N THR A 71 15.82 -4.14 6.38
CA THR A 71 17.25 -3.83 6.20
C THR A 71 17.78 -4.08 4.79
N ASN A 72 17.12 -4.91 3.99
CA ASN A 72 17.50 -5.24 2.61
C ASN A 72 16.82 -4.31 1.59
N TYR A 73 15.60 -3.85 1.88
CA TYR A 73 14.77 -3.02 1.02
C TYR A 73 14.24 -1.78 1.77
N PRO A 74 15.12 -0.85 2.18
CA PRO A 74 14.77 0.21 3.12
C PRO A 74 13.92 1.34 2.51
N THR A 75 13.77 1.40 1.18
CA THR A 75 13.07 2.49 0.47
C THR A 75 11.66 2.75 1.01
N GLY A 76 10.93 1.69 1.32
CA GLY A 76 9.55 1.77 1.81
C GLY A 76 9.42 1.85 3.33
N ASN A 77 10.51 1.97 4.09
CA ASN A 77 10.46 1.88 5.55
C ASN A 77 9.72 3.04 6.20
N LEU A 78 8.82 2.71 7.13
CA LEU A 78 8.16 3.70 7.99
C LEU A 78 9.01 4.09 9.21
N PHE A 79 9.93 3.22 9.63
CA PHE A 79 10.89 3.43 10.71
C PHE A 79 12.29 3.02 10.25
N ASP A 80 13.29 3.78 10.68
CA ASP A 80 14.68 3.44 10.50
C ASP A 80 15.02 2.20 11.37
N PRO A 81 15.54 1.11 10.78
CA PRO A 81 15.75 -0.15 11.50
C PRO A 81 16.86 -0.10 12.56
N ASP A 82 17.81 0.83 12.43
CA ASP A 82 18.96 0.93 13.33
C ASP A 82 18.65 1.83 14.54
N THR A 83 17.96 2.95 14.31
CA THR A 83 17.67 3.97 15.31
C THR A 83 16.28 3.87 15.92
N GLY A 84 15.35 3.19 15.24
CA GLY A 84 13.93 3.13 15.62
C GLY A 84 13.18 4.46 15.45
N LEU A 85 13.80 5.46 14.80
CA LEU A 85 13.16 6.73 14.52
C LEU A 85 12.17 6.61 13.36
N ILE A 86 11.03 7.30 13.46
CA ILE A 86 10.07 7.37 12.36
C ILE A 86 10.70 8.09 11.15
N THR A 87 10.56 7.51 9.96
CA THR A 87 11.08 8.11 8.73
C THR A 87 10.15 9.21 8.23
N PRO A 88 10.58 10.06 7.27
CA PRO A 88 9.68 10.97 6.57
C PRO A 88 8.48 10.25 5.94
N LEU A 89 8.68 9.03 5.43
CA LEU A 89 7.60 8.22 4.86
C LEU A 89 6.65 7.68 5.94
N GLY A 90 7.16 7.30 7.11
CA GLY A 90 6.35 6.97 8.29
C GLY A 90 5.45 8.12 8.73
N LEU A 91 5.98 9.34 8.76
CA LEU A 91 5.19 10.54 9.07
C LEU A 91 4.12 10.82 8.01
N ALA A 92 4.43 10.61 6.73
CA ALA A 92 3.47 10.72 5.63
C ALA A 92 2.34 9.70 5.77
N TYR A 93 2.66 8.42 6.03
CA TYR A 93 1.69 7.37 6.31
C TYR A 93 0.76 7.74 7.48
N GLY A 94 1.34 8.19 8.60
CA GLY A 94 0.58 8.60 9.78
C GLY A 94 -0.34 9.80 9.50
N SER A 95 0.15 10.76 8.72
CA SER A 95 -0.63 11.94 8.33
C SER A 95 -1.82 11.58 7.45
N TYR A 96 -1.61 10.71 6.45
CA TYR A 96 -2.68 10.27 5.55
C TYR A 96 -3.76 9.46 6.28
N THR A 97 -3.34 8.53 7.15
CA THR A 97 -4.28 7.67 7.89
C THR A 97 -5.04 8.41 8.99
N SER A 98 -4.57 9.59 9.41
CA SER A 98 -5.29 10.44 10.36
C SER A 98 -6.31 11.37 9.69
N SER A 99 -6.28 11.51 8.35
CA SER A 99 -7.15 12.43 7.60
C SER A 99 -8.26 11.75 6.80
N HIS A 100 -8.37 10.42 6.85
CA HIS A 100 -9.35 9.59 6.15
C HIS A 100 -9.96 8.56 7.10
#